data_AF-A0A1B4ZDH0-F1
#
_entry.id   AF-A0A1B4ZDH0-F1
#
_cell.length_a   1.000
_cell.length_b   1.000
_cell.length_c   1.000
_cell.angle_alpha   90.00
_cell.angle_beta   90.00
_cell.angle_gamma   90.00
#
_symmetry.space_group_name_H-M   'P 1'
#
loop_
_entity.id
_entity.type
_entity.pdbx_description
1 polymer ?
#
loop_
_entity_poly.entity_id
_entity_poly.type
_entity_poly.pdbx_seq_one_letter_code
_entity_poly.pdbx_strand_id
1 'polypeptide(L)'
;MSERWVVDGTEGGGARLVPLGGDGLPAGPVLTEPDLVEAVRSRPGVGRWVWRSTGAVYPRLLAAGVRVERCYDIEDAEQLLLGHEGRLGEPRSAAAAWARLHDRPVPPDPPLRASEPGAQSPLFEPGSSVDLPFDALLEVYADQHRRHAAAEHPGRMRLLAAAESAGMLVAAEMHRAGLPWRADVHRAVLHELLGERYAGGGEPRRLAELADEVSAAFGRRVRPDLPADVVKAFAQAGIKVRSTRRWELAEIRYL
;
A
#
# COMPACT_ATOMS: atom_id res chain seq x y z
N MET A 1 -11.18 -30.55 6.68
CA MET A 1 -10.81 -29.33 5.94
C MET A 1 -11.19 -28.14 6.80
N SER A 2 -10.34 -27.13 6.96
CA SER A 2 -10.69 -25.95 7.75
C SER A 2 -11.79 -25.16 7.04
N GLU A 3 -12.82 -24.78 7.78
CA GLU A 3 -13.95 -24.01 7.28
C GLU A 3 -13.49 -22.66 6.71
N ARG A 4 -14.02 -22.28 5.54
CA ARG A 4 -13.71 -21.03 4.83
C ARG A 4 -14.97 -20.21 4.68
N TRP A 5 -14.87 -18.91 4.88
CA TRP A 5 -16.00 -17.97 4.71
C TRP A 5 -15.56 -16.76 3.91
N VAL A 6 -16.38 -16.33 2.95
CA VAL A 6 -16.24 -14.99 2.38
C VAL A 6 -17.01 -14.02 3.26
N VAL A 7 -16.42 -12.84 3.50
CA VAL A 7 -17.08 -11.72 4.16
C VAL A 7 -16.74 -10.41 3.45
N ASP A 8 -17.73 -9.55 3.30
CA ASP A 8 -17.57 -8.19 2.83
C ASP A 8 -18.37 -7.22 3.70
N GLY A 9 -17.79 -6.06 4.00
CA GLY A 9 -18.44 -5.03 4.80
C GLY A 9 -19.51 -4.29 3.99
N THR A 10 -20.58 -3.85 4.63
CA THR A 10 -21.57 -2.95 4.02
C THR A 10 -21.36 -1.51 4.49
N GLU A 11 -21.83 -0.51 3.72
CA GLU A 11 -21.70 0.90 4.07
C GLU A 11 -22.35 1.24 5.43
N GLY A 12 -23.41 0.53 5.81
CA GLY A 12 -24.07 0.66 7.12
C GLY A 12 -23.33 -0.01 8.28
N GLY A 13 -22.12 -0.51 8.04
CA GLY A 13 -21.28 -1.17 9.04
C GLY A 13 -21.60 -2.66 9.27
N GLY A 14 -22.57 -3.22 8.55
CA GLY A 14 -22.89 -4.64 8.56
C GLY A 14 -21.94 -5.48 7.71
N ALA A 15 -22.33 -6.73 7.48
CA ALA A 15 -21.57 -7.69 6.69
C ALA A 15 -22.49 -8.56 5.81
N ARG A 16 -22.00 -8.91 4.63
CA ARG A 16 -22.50 -10.04 3.84
C ARG A 16 -21.48 -11.15 3.90
N LEU A 17 -21.92 -12.38 4.16
CA LEU A 17 -21.02 -13.51 4.34
C LEU A 17 -21.64 -14.84 3.90
N VAL A 18 -20.80 -15.76 3.44
CA VAL A 18 -21.22 -17.09 2.98
C VAL A 18 -20.11 -18.12 3.24
N PRO A 19 -20.44 -19.35 3.69
CA PRO A 19 -19.47 -20.41 3.78
C PRO A 19 -19.04 -20.85 2.37
N LEU A 20 -17.79 -21.29 2.24
CA LEU A 20 -17.21 -21.77 0.99
C LEU A 20 -16.94 -23.27 1.02
N GLY A 21 -17.20 -23.90 -0.12
CA GLY A 21 -16.83 -25.28 -0.41
C GLY A 21 -15.33 -25.48 -0.65
N GLY A 22 -14.93 -26.73 -0.83
CA GLY A 22 -13.54 -27.09 -1.16
C GLY A 22 -13.06 -26.49 -2.48
N ASP A 23 -13.99 -26.34 -3.42
CA ASP A 23 -13.89 -25.79 -4.78
C ASP A 23 -13.89 -24.25 -4.85
N GLY A 24 -14.06 -23.58 -3.71
CA GLY A 24 -14.12 -22.12 -3.65
C GLY A 24 -15.46 -21.54 -4.07
N LEU A 25 -16.52 -22.36 -4.23
CA LEU A 25 -17.88 -21.91 -4.49
C LEU A 25 -18.67 -21.75 -3.18
N PRO A 26 -19.75 -20.94 -3.17
CA PRO A 26 -20.66 -20.84 -2.03
C PRO A 26 -21.24 -22.20 -1.64
N ALA A 27 -21.14 -22.56 -0.35
CA ALA A 27 -21.65 -23.81 0.21
C ALA A 27 -22.97 -23.63 1.01
N GLY A 28 -23.63 -22.48 0.87
CA GLY A 28 -24.85 -22.14 1.59
C GLY A 28 -25.44 -20.80 1.15
N PRO A 29 -26.55 -20.37 1.78
CA PRO A 29 -27.13 -19.07 1.49
C PRO A 29 -26.24 -17.92 1.98
N VAL A 30 -26.27 -16.80 1.27
CA VAL A 30 -25.64 -15.56 1.71
C VAL A 30 -26.39 -15.05 2.94
N LEU A 31 -25.65 -14.81 4.02
CA LEU A 31 -26.15 -14.19 5.24
C LEU A 31 -25.85 -12.69 5.19
N THR A 32 -26.79 -11.89 5.70
CA THR A 32 -26.60 -10.47 5.92
C THR A 32 -26.72 -10.20 7.41
N GLU A 33 -25.69 -9.62 8.01
CA GLU A 33 -25.61 -9.32 9.43
C GLU A 33 -25.40 -7.83 9.68
N PRO A 34 -25.97 -7.28 10.77
CA PRO A 34 -25.96 -5.85 11.02
C PRO A 34 -24.61 -5.29 11.47
N ASP A 35 -23.68 -6.16 11.92
CA ASP A 35 -22.36 -5.74 12.37
C ASP A 35 -21.26 -6.71 11.92
N LEU A 36 -20.27 -6.17 11.21
CA LEU A 36 -19.13 -6.93 10.70
C LEU A 36 -18.26 -7.53 11.81
N VAL A 37 -18.07 -6.81 12.91
CA VAL A 37 -17.21 -7.28 14.01
C VAL A 37 -17.82 -8.50 14.68
N GLU A 38 -19.11 -8.44 14.99
CA GLU A 38 -19.85 -9.53 15.61
C GLU A 38 -20.01 -10.72 14.66
N ALA A 39 -20.21 -10.46 13.36
CA ALA A 39 -20.25 -11.53 12.35
C ALA A 39 -18.96 -12.38 12.36
N VAL A 40 -17.80 -11.74 12.53
CA VAL A 40 -16.51 -12.44 12.62
C VAL A 40 -16.32 -13.04 14.03
N ARG A 41 -16.59 -12.28 15.09
CA ARG A 41 -16.36 -12.69 16.49
C ARG A 41 -17.17 -13.92 16.88
N SER A 42 -18.41 -14.01 16.44
CA SER A 42 -19.33 -15.12 16.73
C SER A 42 -18.94 -16.45 16.05
N ARG A 43 -17.90 -16.44 15.20
CA ARG A 43 -17.47 -17.58 14.39
C ARG A 43 -15.99 -17.97 14.61
N PRO A 44 -15.59 -18.33 15.85
CA PRO A 44 -14.20 -18.69 16.16
C PRO A 44 -13.72 -19.97 15.45
N GLY A 45 -14.64 -20.80 14.90
CA GLY A 45 -14.30 -22.02 14.15
C GLY A 45 -13.84 -21.80 12.71
N VAL A 46 -13.97 -20.58 12.17
CA VAL A 46 -13.59 -20.27 10.79
C VAL A 46 -12.07 -20.29 10.66
N GLY A 47 -11.56 -21.27 9.93
CA GLY A 47 -10.11 -21.46 9.81
C GLY A 47 -9.44 -20.56 8.77
N ARG A 48 -10.21 -19.92 7.88
CA ARG A 48 -9.71 -18.86 7.00
C ARG A 48 -10.84 -17.95 6.51
N TRP A 49 -10.70 -16.67 6.74
CA TRP A 49 -11.57 -15.64 6.18
C TRP A 49 -11.13 -15.24 4.77
N VAL A 50 -12.06 -15.00 3.87
CA VAL A 50 -11.82 -14.49 2.53
C VAL A 50 -12.50 -13.14 2.45
N TRP A 51 -11.81 -12.10 2.02
CA TRP A 51 -12.37 -10.76 1.90
C TRP A 51 -11.75 -10.02 0.73
N ARG A 52 -12.37 -8.91 0.32
CA ARG A 52 -11.88 -8.07 -0.77
C ARG A 52 -10.45 -7.60 -0.53
N SER A 53 -10.24 -6.90 0.60
CA SER A 53 -8.94 -6.37 1.00
C SER A 53 -8.83 -6.33 2.52
N THR A 54 -7.68 -6.77 3.02
CA THR A 54 -7.28 -6.82 4.42
C THR A 54 -7.20 -5.40 4.97
N GLY A 55 -6.71 -4.45 4.18
CA GLY A 55 -6.66 -3.03 4.56
C GLY A 55 -8.03 -2.40 4.76
N ALA A 56 -9.07 -2.92 4.09
CA ALA A 56 -10.45 -2.43 4.23
C ALA A 56 -11.19 -3.06 5.42
N VAL A 57 -10.92 -4.33 5.73
CA VAL A 57 -11.70 -5.10 6.72
C VAL A 57 -10.98 -5.20 8.07
N TYR A 58 -9.70 -5.59 8.07
CA TYR A 58 -9.02 -6.02 9.29
C TYR A 58 -8.73 -4.90 10.31
N PRO A 59 -8.41 -3.65 9.92
CA PRO A 59 -8.26 -2.56 10.88
C PRO A 59 -9.47 -2.34 11.80
N ARG A 60 -10.69 -2.50 11.27
CA ARG A 60 -11.92 -2.37 12.07
C ARG A 60 -12.07 -3.53 13.05
N LEU A 61 -11.74 -4.75 12.65
CA LEU A 61 -11.74 -5.93 13.53
C LEU A 61 -10.70 -5.77 14.66
N LEU A 62 -9.48 -5.35 14.31
CA LEU A 62 -8.40 -5.09 15.28
C LEU A 62 -8.77 -3.99 16.28
N ALA A 63 -9.42 -2.91 15.83
CA ALA A 63 -9.89 -1.85 16.71
C ALA A 63 -10.90 -2.35 17.77
N ALA A 64 -11.68 -3.38 17.44
CA ALA A 64 -12.63 -4.04 18.33
C ALA A 64 -12.05 -5.27 19.08
N GLY A 65 -10.72 -5.46 19.02
CA GLY A 65 -10.03 -6.57 19.69
C GLY A 65 -10.25 -7.95 19.06
N VAL A 66 -10.78 -8.01 17.84
CA VAL A 66 -10.98 -9.27 17.10
C VAL A 66 -9.77 -9.52 16.22
N ARG A 67 -8.99 -10.54 16.58
CA ARG A 67 -7.81 -10.97 15.82
C ARG A 67 -8.17 -12.12 14.89
N VAL A 68 -7.70 -12.07 13.65
CA VAL A 68 -7.89 -13.13 12.64
C VAL A 68 -6.56 -13.80 12.38
N GLU A 69 -6.48 -15.11 12.53
CA GLU A 69 -5.21 -15.84 12.36
C GLU A 69 -4.86 -16.08 10.88
N ARG A 70 -5.87 -16.23 10.03
CA ARG A 70 -5.71 -16.62 8.63
C ARG A 70 -6.74 -15.93 7.76
N CYS A 71 -6.29 -15.26 6.71
CA CYS A 71 -7.13 -14.70 5.68
C CYS A 71 -6.71 -15.16 4.27
N TYR A 72 -7.53 -14.83 3.29
CA TYR A 72 -7.21 -14.77 1.88
C TYR A 72 -7.66 -13.41 1.40
N ASP A 73 -6.70 -12.61 0.95
CA ASP A 73 -6.93 -11.29 0.39
C ASP A 73 -7.12 -11.40 -1.13
N ILE A 74 -8.31 -11.05 -1.62
CA ILE A 74 -8.64 -11.19 -3.04
C ILE A 74 -7.79 -10.26 -3.90
N GLU A 75 -7.58 -9.01 -3.47
CA GLU A 75 -6.86 -8.03 -4.27
C GLU A 75 -5.34 -8.27 -4.24
N ASP A 76 -4.78 -8.77 -3.14
CA ASP A 76 -3.35 -9.14 -3.11
C ASP A 76 -3.11 -10.45 -3.89
N ALA A 77 -4.00 -11.43 -3.78
CA ALA A 77 -3.90 -12.64 -4.59
C ALA A 77 -4.01 -12.34 -6.09
N GLU A 78 -4.85 -11.37 -6.48
CA GLU A 78 -4.97 -10.95 -7.88
C GLU A 78 -3.64 -10.40 -8.42
N GLN A 79 -2.92 -9.61 -7.62
CA GLN A 79 -1.61 -9.08 -8.00
C GLN A 79 -0.61 -10.20 -8.32
N LEU A 80 -0.59 -11.23 -7.49
CA LEU A 80 0.30 -12.38 -7.65
C LEU A 80 -0.04 -13.20 -8.89
N LEU A 81 -1.33 -13.44 -9.13
CA LEU A 81 -1.81 -14.16 -10.31
C LEU A 81 -1.53 -13.38 -11.60
N LEU A 82 -1.74 -12.06 -11.61
CA LEU A 82 -1.36 -11.19 -12.73
C LEU A 82 0.14 -11.25 -13.00
N GLY A 83 0.97 -11.18 -11.95
CA GLY A 83 2.41 -11.31 -12.07
C GLY A 83 2.83 -12.65 -12.68
N HIS A 84 2.20 -13.75 -12.25
CA HIS A 84 2.44 -15.08 -12.80
C HIS A 84 2.05 -15.20 -14.28
N GLU A 85 0.97 -14.53 -14.68
CA GLU A 85 0.44 -14.55 -16.03
C GLU A 85 1.16 -13.57 -16.98
N GLY A 86 2.23 -12.90 -16.52
CA GLY A 86 2.98 -11.93 -17.32
C GLY A 86 2.29 -10.58 -17.46
N ARG A 87 1.32 -10.29 -16.59
CA ARG A 87 0.44 -9.10 -16.59
C ARG A 87 0.74 -8.16 -15.43
N LEU A 88 1.97 -8.20 -14.92
CA LEU A 88 2.39 -7.38 -13.79
C LEU A 88 2.18 -5.89 -14.10
N GLY A 89 1.52 -5.18 -13.20
CA GLY A 89 1.20 -3.75 -13.33
C GLY A 89 -0.19 -3.46 -13.88
N GLU A 90 -0.94 -4.48 -14.31
CA GLU A 90 -2.38 -4.32 -14.58
C GLU A 90 -3.18 -4.09 -13.28
N PRO A 91 -4.35 -3.43 -13.37
CA PRO A 91 -5.21 -3.21 -12.21
C PRO A 91 -5.65 -4.52 -11.52
N ARG A 92 -5.41 -4.58 -10.20
CA ARG A 92 -5.59 -5.75 -9.33
C ARG A 92 -6.82 -5.69 -8.43
N SER A 93 -7.52 -4.56 -8.36
CA SER A 93 -8.74 -4.40 -7.55
C SER A 93 -9.79 -5.44 -7.93
N ALA A 94 -10.66 -5.80 -6.99
CA ALA A 94 -11.69 -6.80 -7.25
C ALA A 94 -12.64 -6.37 -8.38
N ALA A 95 -12.89 -5.05 -8.51
CA ALA A 95 -13.65 -4.49 -9.63
C ALA A 95 -12.93 -4.65 -10.97
N ALA A 96 -11.60 -4.46 -11.01
CA ALA A 96 -10.80 -4.71 -12.21
C ALA A 96 -10.76 -6.19 -12.58
N ALA A 97 -10.60 -7.08 -11.59
CA ALA A 97 -10.65 -8.52 -11.80
C ALA A 97 -12.00 -8.97 -12.36
N TRP A 98 -13.10 -8.47 -11.80
CA TRP A 98 -14.44 -8.78 -12.27
C TRP A 98 -14.72 -8.23 -13.67
N ALA A 99 -14.27 -7.01 -13.97
CA ALA A 99 -14.39 -6.43 -15.31
C ALA A 99 -13.62 -7.27 -16.35
N ARG A 100 -12.38 -7.69 -16.04
CA ARG A 100 -11.60 -8.59 -16.88
C ARG A 100 -12.27 -9.94 -17.10
N LEU A 101 -12.85 -10.52 -16.06
CA LEU A 101 -13.57 -11.79 -16.13
C LEU A 101 -14.79 -11.74 -17.08
N HIS A 102 -15.36 -10.56 -17.28
CA HIS A 102 -16.55 -10.33 -18.11
C HIS A 102 -16.27 -9.61 -19.43
N ASP A 103 -15.01 -9.51 -19.84
CA ASP A 103 -14.59 -8.78 -21.05
C ASP A 103 -15.09 -7.33 -21.09
N ARG A 104 -15.14 -6.67 -19.92
CA ARG A 104 -15.55 -5.26 -19.75
C ARG A 104 -14.33 -4.33 -19.67
N PRO A 105 -14.51 -3.01 -19.91
CA PRO A 105 -13.45 -2.03 -19.67
C PRO A 105 -12.92 -2.12 -18.24
N VAL A 106 -11.60 -2.30 -18.10
CA VAL A 106 -10.94 -2.49 -16.80
C VAL A 106 -10.77 -1.12 -16.13
N PRO A 107 -11.41 -0.87 -14.98
CA PRO A 107 -11.18 0.36 -14.22
C PRO A 107 -9.73 0.40 -13.69
N PRO A 108 -9.12 1.59 -13.56
CA PRO A 108 -7.86 1.73 -12.85
C PRO A 108 -8.06 1.39 -11.36
N ASP A 109 -6.99 0.92 -10.71
CA ASP A 109 -7.02 0.73 -9.27
C ASP A 109 -7.20 2.06 -8.53
N PRO A 110 -7.87 2.06 -7.36
CA PRO A 110 -7.93 3.23 -6.50
C PRO A 110 -6.50 3.70 -6.17
N PRO A 111 -6.24 5.01 -6.13
CA PRO A 111 -4.94 5.51 -5.73
C PRO A 111 -4.62 5.04 -4.31
N LEU A 112 -3.41 4.56 -4.09
CA LEU A 112 -2.91 4.32 -2.74
C LEU A 112 -3.00 5.64 -1.96
N ARG A 113 -3.59 5.62 -0.77
CA ARG A 113 -3.67 6.82 0.08
C ARG A 113 -2.26 7.34 0.35
N ALA A 114 -1.86 8.38 -0.36
CA ALA A 114 -0.63 9.09 -0.07
C ALA A 114 -0.86 9.91 1.21
N SER A 115 -0.01 9.73 2.22
CA SER A 115 0.09 10.67 3.32
C SER A 115 0.85 11.90 2.84
N GLU A 116 0.16 12.79 2.12
CA GLU A 116 0.70 14.08 1.71
C GLU A 116 1.01 14.93 2.97
N PRO A 117 2.26 15.38 3.18
CA PRO A 117 2.60 16.21 4.34
C PRO A 117 1.80 17.52 4.34
N GLY A 118 0.95 17.71 5.36
CA GLY A 118 0.09 18.89 5.47
C GLY A 118 -1.29 18.75 4.82
N ALA A 119 -1.59 17.61 4.18
CA ALA A 119 -2.96 17.30 3.80
C ALA A 119 -3.80 17.07 5.06
N GLN A 120 -4.84 17.88 5.23
CA GLN A 120 -5.88 17.60 6.20
C GLN A 120 -6.63 16.35 5.72
N SER A 121 -6.95 15.44 6.64
CA SER A 121 -7.87 14.35 6.33
C SER A 121 -9.12 14.94 5.68
N PRO A 122 -9.51 14.49 4.48
CA PRO A 122 -10.65 15.09 3.80
C PRO A 122 -11.89 14.95 4.67
N LEU A 123 -12.71 16.00 4.75
CA LEU A 123 -13.94 16.02 5.54
C LEU A 123 -14.93 14.92 5.09
N PHE A 124 -14.80 14.49 3.83
CA PHE A 124 -15.49 13.35 3.25
C PHE A 124 -14.45 12.39 2.67
N GLU A 125 -14.43 11.14 3.13
CA GLU A 125 -13.68 10.11 2.43
C GLU A 125 -14.44 9.77 1.14
N PRO A 126 -13.86 9.95 -0.07
CA PRO A 126 -14.45 9.34 -1.26
C PRO A 126 -14.48 7.83 -1.02
N GLY A 127 -15.66 7.21 -1.10
CA GLY A 127 -15.85 5.78 -0.91
C GLY A 127 -14.79 5.01 -1.69
N SER A 128 -13.89 4.33 -0.98
CA SER A 128 -12.61 3.87 -1.54
C SER A 128 -12.72 2.61 -2.39
N SER A 129 -13.89 2.34 -2.96
CA SER A 129 -14.09 1.22 -3.86
C SER A 129 -15.24 1.55 -4.79
N VAL A 130 -15.05 1.32 -6.08
CA VAL A 130 -16.17 1.05 -6.99
C VAL A 130 -17.05 0.02 -6.29
N ASP A 131 -18.33 0.34 -6.09
CA ASP A 131 -19.25 -0.58 -5.43
C ASP A 131 -19.30 -1.88 -6.23
N LEU A 132 -18.76 -2.94 -5.63
CA LEU A 132 -18.71 -4.27 -6.22
C LEU A 132 -19.76 -5.11 -5.49
N PRO A 133 -20.77 -5.62 -6.21
CA PRO A 133 -21.76 -6.53 -5.63
C PRO A 133 -21.07 -7.73 -4.98
N PHE A 134 -21.66 -8.24 -3.90
CA PHE A 134 -21.09 -9.40 -3.18
C PHE A 134 -20.94 -10.63 -4.09
N ASP A 135 -21.90 -10.87 -4.99
CA ASP A 135 -21.84 -11.98 -5.94
C ASP A 135 -20.67 -11.84 -6.94
N ALA A 136 -20.36 -10.61 -7.35
CA ALA A 136 -19.20 -10.34 -8.19
C ALA A 136 -17.88 -10.64 -7.46
N LEU A 137 -17.81 -10.38 -6.15
CA LEU A 137 -16.66 -10.77 -5.32
C LEU A 137 -16.50 -12.30 -5.25
N LEU A 138 -17.61 -13.03 -5.14
CA LEU A 138 -17.62 -14.50 -5.15
C LEU A 138 -17.14 -15.06 -6.49
N GLU A 139 -17.56 -14.47 -7.61
CA GLU A 139 -17.11 -14.84 -8.95
C GLU A 139 -15.60 -14.64 -9.13
N VAL A 140 -15.07 -13.51 -8.67
CA VAL A 140 -13.62 -13.22 -8.70
C VAL A 140 -12.87 -14.25 -7.86
N TYR A 141 -13.32 -14.55 -6.64
CA TYR A 141 -12.67 -15.56 -5.81
C TYR A 141 -12.68 -16.95 -6.46
N ALA A 142 -13.81 -17.36 -7.04
CA ALA A 142 -13.94 -18.63 -7.75
C ALA A 142 -13.01 -18.68 -8.98
N ASP A 143 -12.85 -17.57 -9.69
CA ASP A 143 -11.92 -17.44 -10.80
C ASP A 143 -10.46 -17.57 -10.36
N GLN A 144 -10.07 -16.87 -9.31
CA GLN A 144 -8.75 -17.02 -8.72
C GLN A 144 -8.48 -18.46 -8.28
N HIS A 145 -9.49 -19.15 -7.72
CA HIS A 145 -9.35 -20.56 -7.37
C HIS A 145 -9.01 -21.43 -8.58
N ARG A 146 -9.65 -21.19 -9.73
CA ARG A 146 -9.33 -21.88 -11.00
C ARG A 146 -7.93 -21.52 -11.51
N ARG A 147 -7.55 -20.24 -11.47
CA ARG A 147 -6.23 -19.77 -11.91
C ARG A 147 -5.10 -20.34 -11.05
N HIS A 148 -5.30 -20.44 -9.74
CA HIS A 148 -4.40 -21.16 -8.83
C HIS A 148 -4.23 -22.63 -9.21
N ALA A 149 -5.30 -23.29 -9.66
CA ALA A 149 -5.24 -24.68 -10.10
C ALA A 149 -4.58 -24.85 -11.48
N ALA A 150 -4.68 -23.84 -12.35
CA ALA A 150 -4.09 -23.83 -13.69
C ALA A 150 -2.61 -23.40 -13.73
N ALA A 151 -2.09 -22.80 -12.65
CA ALA A 151 -0.69 -22.41 -12.55
C ALA A 151 0.26 -23.61 -12.73
N GLU A 152 1.48 -23.37 -13.22
CA GLU A 152 2.50 -24.43 -13.43
C GLU A 152 2.78 -25.24 -12.14
N HIS A 153 2.75 -24.56 -10.99
CA HIS A 153 2.93 -25.17 -9.68
C HIS A 153 1.78 -24.76 -8.72
N PRO A 154 0.61 -25.42 -8.79
CA PRO A 154 -0.59 -24.99 -8.08
C PRO A 154 -0.41 -24.89 -6.56
N GLY A 155 0.32 -25.84 -5.97
CA GLY A 155 0.61 -25.83 -4.53
C GLY A 155 1.49 -24.65 -4.10
N ARG A 156 2.47 -24.27 -4.93
CA ARG A 156 3.37 -23.14 -4.65
C ARG A 156 2.64 -21.81 -4.82
N MET A 157 1.78 -21.69 -5.82
CA MET A 157 0.97 -20.48 -6.02
C MET A 157 0.00 -20.25 -4.86
N ARG A 158 -0.70 -21.30 -4.41
CA ARG A 158 -1.57 -21.19 -3.22
C ARG A 158 -0.80 -20.86 -1.95
N LEU A 159 0.40 -21.41 -1.78
CA LEU A 159 1.27 -21.08 -0.66
C LEU A 159 1.69 -19.61 -0.70
N LEU A 160 2.08 -19.10 -1.87
CA LEU A 160 2.46 -17.70 -2.07
C LEU A 160 1.30 -16.75 -1.73
N ALA A 161 0.10 -16.99 -2.26
CA ALA A 161 -1.08 -16.19 -1.94
C ALA A 161 -1.45 -16.23 -0.44
N ALA A 162 -1.33 -17.41 0.19
CA ALA A 162 -1.56 -17.54 1.63
C ALA A 162 -0.51 -16.82 2.48
N ALA A 163 0.76 -16.82 2.06
CA ALA A 163 1.85 -16.12 2.74
C ALA A 163 1.70 -14.60 2.59
N GLU A 164 1.36 -14.11 1.40
CA GLU A 164 1.10 -12.68 1.15
C GLU A 164 -0.08 -12.18 1.99
N SER A 165 -1.20 -12.92 1.97
CA SER A 165 -2.38 -12.60 2.79
C SER A 165 -2.04 -12.55 4.29
N ALA A 166 -1.21 -13.48 4.78
CA ALA A 166 -0.74 -13.46 6.17
C ALA A 166 0.19 -12.26 6.45
N GLY A 167 1.05 -11.90 5.50
CA GLY A 167 1.88 -10.70 5.57
C GLY A 167 1.03 -9.43 5.74
N MET A 168 -0.14 -9.37 5.11
CA MET A 168 -1.05 -8.24 5.21
C MET A 168 -1.78 -8.13 6.55
N LEU A 169 -2.10 -9.27 7.19
CA LEU A 169 -2.54 -9.29 8.59
C LEU A 169 -1.44 -8.73 9.51
N VAL A 170 -0.20 -9.20 9.34
CA VAL A 170 0.95 -8.75 10.13
C VAL A 170 1.21 -7.27 9.92
N ALA A 171 1.15 -6.78 8.68
CA ALA A 171 1.32 -5.37 8.36
C ALA A 171 0.26 -4.49 9.05
N ALA A 172 -1.00 -4.93 9.05
CA ALA A 172 -2.07 -4.25 9.77
C ALA A 172 -1.86 -4.25 11.30
N GLU A 173 -1.41 -5.36 11.89
CA GLU A 173 -1.07 -5.43 13.32
C GLU A 173 0.11 -4.51 13.66
N MET A 174 1.17 -4.51 12.84
CA MET A 174 2.33 -3.62 12.98
C MET A 174 1.92 -2.14 12.87
N HIS A 175 1.05 -1.81 11.90
CA HIS A 175 0.51 -0.46 11.75
C HIS A 175 -0.27 -0.01 12.98
N ARG A 176 -1.11 -0.90 13.55
CA ARG A 176 -1.88 -0.63 14.76
C ARG A 176 -1.02 -0.48 16.02
N ALA A 177 0.06 -1.24 16.11
CA ALA A 177 1.02 -1.17 17.22
C ALA A 177 1.88 0.09 17.15
N GLY A 178 2.28 0.48 15.95
CA GLY A 178 3.19 1.60 15.71
C GLY A 178 4.60 1.36 16.24
N LEU A 179 5.42 2.41 16.23
CA LEU A 179 6.77 2.41 16.79
C LEU A 179 6.89 3.52 17.85
N PRO A 180 7.61 3.29 18.96
CA PRO A 180 7.88 4.33 19.93
C PRO A 180 8.70 5.46 19.29
N TRP A 181 8.29 6.71 19.50
CA TRP A 181 8.94 7.89 18.92
C TRP A 181 9.47 8.84 20.00
N ARG A 182 10.76 9.15 19.95
CA ARG A 182 11.42 10.10 20.84
C ARG A 182 11.59 11.46 20.16
N ALA A 183 10.62 12.34 20.41
CA ALA A 183 10.58 13.67 19.82
C ALA A 183 11.78 14.54 20.23
N ASP A 184 12.34 14.34 21.42
CA ASP A 184 13.56 15.01 21.90
C ASP A 184 14.79 14.63 21.07
N VAL A 185 15.01 13.33 20.83
CA VAL A 185 16.11 12.83 19.99
C VAL A 185 15.95 13.30 18.56
N HIS A 186 14.74 13.24 17.99
CA HIS A 186 14.50 13.75 16.65
C HIS A 186 14.80 15.25 16.51
N ARG A 187 14.38 16.07 17.50
CA ARG A 187 14.70 17.50 17.51
C ARG A 187 16.20 17.76 17.64
N ALA A 188 16.93 16.96 18.42
CA ALA A 188 18.38 17.06 18.53
C ALA A 188 19.08 16.77 17.19
N VAL A 189 18.67 15.72 16.48
CA VAL A 189 19.17 15.39 15.13
C VAL A 189 18.88 16.51 14.14
N LEU A 190 17.66 17.05 14.14
CA LEU A 190 17.31 18.19 13.28
C LEU A 190 18.15 19.43 13.62
N HIS A 191 18.40 19.69 14.89
CA HIS A 191 19.21 20.82 15.32
C HIS A 191 20.68 20.66 14.89
N GLU A 192 21.25 19.47 15.00
CA GLU A 192 22.61 19.17 14.53
C GLU A 192 22.73 19.38 13.01
N LEU A 193 21.79 18.84 12.24
CA LEU A 193 21.83 18.87 10.77
C LEU A 193 21.46 20.23 10.18
N LEU A 194 20.47 20.92 10.74
CA LEU A 194 19.88 22.13 10.15
C LEU A 194 20.22 23.43 10.92
N GLY A 195 20.73 23.30 12.14
CA GLY A 195 21.02 24.42 13.05
C GLY A 195 19.84 24.81 13.94
N GLU A 196 19.92 26.00 14.53
CA GLU A 196 18.83 26.55 15.34
C GLU A 196 17.55 26.70 14.51
N ARG A 197 16.43 26.33 15.12
CA ARG A 197 15.12 26.47 14.48
C ARG A 197 14.79 27.95 14.38
N TYR A 198 14.77 28.48 13.16
CA TYR A 198 14.32 29.83 12.88
C TYR A 198 12.78 29.88 12.90
N ALA A 199 12.21 30.88 13.56
CA ALA A 199 10.74 31.01 13.70
C ALA A 199 10.06 31.51 12.41
N GLY A 200 10.81 32.14 11.50
CA GLY A 200 10.32 32.51 10.17
C GLY A 200 10.42 31.34 9.19
N GLY A 201 9.58 31.33 8.15
CA GLY A 201 9.62 30.34 7.06
C GLY A 201 10.83 30.48 6.11
N GLY A 202 11.98 30.88 6.65
CA GLY A 202 13.25 31.02 5.92
C GLY A 202 14.05 29.72 5.86
N GLU A 203 15.10 29.72 5.05
CA GLU A 203 16.03 28.60 4.91
C GLU A 203 16.78 28.34 6.24
N PRO A 204 16.88 27.08 6.69
CA PRO A 204 17.69 26.73 7.87
C PRO A 204 19.13 27.20 7.75
N ARG A 205 19.70 27.67 8.86
CA ARG A 205 21.03 28.29 8.90
C ARG A 205 22.12 27.44 8.24
N ARG A 206 22.17 26.13 8.54
CA ARG A 206 23.18 25.23 7.97
C ARG A 206 23.04 25.08 6.45
N LEU A 207 21.82 25.12 5.92
CA LEU A 207 21.61 25.05 4.47
C LEU A 207 22.08 26.33 3.78
N ALA A 208 21.82 27.50 4.37
CA ALA A 208 22.35 28.77 3.87
C ALA A 208 23.88 28.81 3.89
N GLU A 209 24.51 28.38 5.00
CA GLU A 209 25.98 28.27 5.11
C GLU A 209 26.55 27.36 4.01
N LEU A 210 25.95 26.19 3.78
CA LEU A 210 26.38 25.27 2.72
C LEU A 210 26.15 25.85 1.31
N ALA A 211 25.06 26.59 1.08
CA ALA A 211 24.80 27.24 -0.20
C ALA A 211 25.82 28.35 -0.50
N ASP A 212 26.26 29.07 0.53
CA ASP A 212 27.34 30.05 0.45
C ASP A 212 28.69 29.38 0.18
N GLU A 213 29.01 28.27 0.83
CA GLU A 213 30.22 27.48 0.55
C GLU A 213 30.26 26.98 -0.91
N VAL A 214 29.14 26.45 -1.40
CA VAL A 214 29.01 26.01 -2.80
C VAL A 214 29.19 27.20 -3.75
N SER A 215 28.57 28.34 -3.45
CA SER A 215 28.70 29.56 -4.26
C SER A 215 30.15 30.06 -4.27
N ALA A 216 30.83 30.04 -3.13
CA ALA A 216 32.23 30.42 -3.02
C ALA A 216 33.14 29.50 -3.84
N ALA A 217 32.90 28.18 -3.81
CA ALA A 217 33.67 27.20 -4.59
C ALA A 217 33.54 27.42 -6.11
N PHE A 218 32.37 27.86 -6.59
CA PHE A 218 32.16 28.21 -8.00
C PHE A 218 32.52 29.67 -8.35
N GLY A 219 32.90 30.49 -7.36
CA GLY A 219 33.18 31.93 -7.54
C GLY A 219 31.96 32.76 -7.96
N ARG A 220 30.74 32.23 -7.84
CA ARG A 220 29.48 32.90 -8.19
C ARG A 220 28.34 32.37 -7.33
N ARG A 221 27.25 33.12 -7.21
CA ARG A 221 26.03 32.60 -6.58
C ARG A 221 25.51 31.38 -7.34
N VAL A 222 25.32 30.26 -6.64
CA VAL A 222 24.73 29.02 -7.14
C VAL A 222 23.66 28.58 -6.14
N ARG A 223 22.47 28.18 -6.65
CA ARG A 223 21.40 27.59 -5.85
C ARG A 223 21.47 26.06 -5.88
N PRO A 224 21.97 25.39 -4.82
CA PRO A 224 22.18 23.93 -4.83
C PRO A 224 20.86 23.13 -4.85
N ASP A 225 19.78 23.75 -4.38
CA ASP A 225 18.43 23.20 -4.38
C ASP A 225 17.79 23.15 -5.78
N LEU A 226 18.37 23.86 -6.76
CA LEU A 226 17.94 23.83 -8.16
C LEU A 226 18.92 23.01 -9.01
N PRO A 227 18.55 21.78 -9.42
CA PRO A 227 19.43 20.92 -10.22
C PRO A 227 19.98 21.60 -11.48
N ALA A 228 19.17 22.42 -12.14
CA ALA A 228 19.56 23.14 -13.35
C ALA A 228 20.67 24.19 -13.11
N ASP A 229 20.66 24.88 -11.96
CA ASP A 229 21.70 25.88 -11.65
C ASP A 229 23.03 25.21 -11.31
N VAL A 230 22.98 24.07 -10.62
CA VAL A 230 24.16 23.25 -10.34
C VAL A 230 24.80 22.73 -11.63
N VAL A 231 24.02 22.14 -12.54
CA VAL A 231 24.53 21.67 -13.85
C VAL A 231 25.15 22.82 -14.63
N LYS A 232 24.53 24.00 -14.63
CA LYS A 232 25.05 25.21 -15.26
C LYS A 232 26.37 25.68 -14.62
N ALA A 233 26.48 25.63 -13.29
CA ALA A 233 27.71 26.00 -12.57
C ALA A 233 28.89 25.10 -12.95
N PHE A 234 28.69 23.78 -12.95
CA PHE A 234 29.70 22.83 -13.41
C PHE A 234 30.11 23.06 -14.88
N ALA A 235 29.14 23.26 -15.77
CA ALA A 235 29.41 23.52 -17.18
C ALA A 235 30.26 24.79 -17.39
N GLN A 236 29.99 25.85 -16.63
CA GLN A 236 30.77 27.09 -16.65
C GLN A 236 32.18 26.93 -16.07
N ALA A 237 32.36 26.01 -15.12
CA ALA A 237 33.66 25.61 -14.59
C ALA A 237 34.40 24.62 -15.52
N GLY A 238 33.86 24.33 -16.71
CA GLY A 238 34.48 23.42 -17.70
C GLY A 238 34.27 21.93 -17.41
N ILE A 239 33.43 21.58 -16.43
CA ILE A 239 33.15 20.20 -16.04
C ILE A 239 31.77 19.81 -16.56
N LYS A 240 31.72 18.78 -17.41
CA LYS A 240 30.44 18.32 -17.98
C LYS A 240 29.81 17.27 -17.08
N VAL A 241 28.65 17.59 -16.51
CA VAL A 241 27.79 16.68 -15.75
C VAL A 241 26.44 16.52 -16.44
N ARG A 242 25.87 15.31 -16.42
CA ARG A 242 24.56 14.97 -17.01
C ARG A 242 23.43 15.06 -15.98
N SER A 243 23.73 14.92 -14.69
CA SER A 243 22.77 15.06 -13.59
C SER A 243 23.45 15.53 -12.30
N THR A 244 22.63 15.96 -11.34
CA THR A 244 23.05 16.29 -9.97
C THR A 244 22.93 15.10 -9.02
N ARG A 245 22.80 13.88 -9.54
CA ARG A 245 22.73 12.68 -8.70
C ARG A 245 24.08 12.49 -8.00
N ARG A 246 24.02 12.14 -6.71
CA ARG A 246 25.19 12.03 -5.84
C ARG A 246 26.34 11.22 -6.46
N TRP A 247 26.03 10.06 -7.05
CA TRP A 247 27.06 9.18 -7.62
C TRP A 247 27.78 9.80 -8.82
N GLU A 248 27.09 10.58 -9.64
CA GLU A 248 27.71 11.24 -10.79
C GLU A 248 28.65 12.36 -10.35
N LEU A 249 28.24 13.15 -9.36
CA LEU A 249 29.09 14.20 -8.79
C LEU A 249 30.30 13.62 -8.06
N ALA A 250 30.15 12.47 -7.40
CA ALA A 250 31.24 11.80 -6.69
C ALA A 250 32.32 11.19 -7.61
N GLU A 251 32.01 10.93 -8.87
CA GLU A 251 32.97 10.43 -9.87
C GLU A 251 33.85 11.53 -10.48
N ILE A 252 33.52 12.81 -10.24
CA ILE A 252 34.30 13.95 -10.72
C ILE A 252 35.62 13.99 -9.97
N ARG A 253 36.72 13.73 -10.69
CA ARG A 253 38.08 13.92 -10.16
C ARG A 253 38.56 15.32 -10.55
N TYR A 254 38.97 16.09 -9.55
CA TYR A 254 39.63 17.38 -9.74
C TYR A 254 41.16 17.14 -9.83
N LEU A 255 41.82 17.75 -10.81
CA LEU A 255 43.29 17.83 -10.93
C LEU A 255 43.79 19.12 -10.26
#